data_AF-A0A2N7NH47-F1
#
_entry.id   AF-A0A2N7NH47-F1
#
_cell.length_a   1.000
_cell.length_b   1.000
_cell.length_c   1.000
_cell.angle_alpha   90.00
_cell.angle_beta   90.00
_cell.angle_gamma   90.00
#
_symmetry.space_group_name_H-M   'P 1'
#
loop_
_entity.id
_entity.type
_entity.pdbx_description
1 polymer ?
#
loop_
_entity_poly.entity_id
_entity_poly.type
_entity_poly.pdbx_seq_one_letter_code
_entity_poly.pdbx_strand_id
1 'polypeptide(L)'
;MNTIEEHLFNQSVNQITVRFNSSNQEQQHQVLVQLEAIAKKQEPITTHRPQEEVLADLKQAMQGDRARVFFGYSFPSWYRNGSIAQVSQLHHWANLDMSNRHLFLEMLGLRDSGHFDDEALYEFEQFCLSAVGGSEHDIA
;
A
#
# COMPACT_ATOMS: atom_id res chain seq x y z
N MET A 1 13.44 17.34 -13.82
CA MET A 1 13.81 16.33 -12.79
C MET A 1 12.64 15.39 -12.72
N ASN A 2 12.79 14.12 -13.11
CA ASN A 2 11.73 13.14 -12.86
C ASN A 2 11.63 12.91 -11.36
N THR A 3 10.42 12.85 -10.83
CA THR A 3 10.21 12.45 -9.44
C THR A 3 10.55 10.96 -9.29
N ILE A 4 10.91 10.53 -8.09
CA ILE A 4 11.17 9.10 -7.80
C ILE A 4 9.91 8.26 -8.08
N GLU A 5 8.74 8.84 -7.84
CA GLU A 5 7.45 8.25 -8.18
C GLU A 5 7.32 7.96 -9.67
N GLU A 6 7.64 8.93 -10.54
CA GLU A 6 7.66 8.73 -11.99
C GLU A 6 8.66 7.64 -12.40
N HIS A 7 9.81 7.56 -11.76
CA HIS A 7 10.80 6.52 -12.06
C HIS A 7 10.28 5.11 -11.72
N LEU A 8 9.70 4.94 -10.53
CA LEU A 8 9.14 3.67 -10.07
C LEU A 8 7.90 3.25 -10.87
N PHE A 9 7.06 4.21 -11.24
CA PHE A 9 5.94 4.00 -12.14
C PHE A 9 6.43 3.48 -13.49
N ASN A 10 7.37 4.18 -14.11
CA ASN A 10 7.94 3.78 -15.41
C ASN A 10 8.64 2.42 -15.33
N GLN A 11 9.35 2.12 -14.24
CA GLN A 11 9.97 0.82 -14.04
C GLN A 11 8.93 -0.30 -13.92
N SER A 12 7.84 -0.07 -13.19
CA SER A 12 6.75 -1.05 -13.03
C SER A 12 6.03 -1.30 -14.36
N VAL A 13 5.75 -0.24 -15.12
CA VAL A 13 5.19 -0.34 -16.49
C VAL A 13 6.13 -1.12 -17.41
N ASN A 14 7.44 -0.86 -17.35
CA ASN A 14 8.43 -1.58 -18.14
C ASN A 14 8.47 -3.06 -17.78
N GLN A 15 8.41 -3.42 -16.50
CA GLN A 15 8.40 -4.83 -16.08
C GLN A 15 7.14 -5.57 -16.54
N ILE A 16 5.98 -4.91 -16.47
CA ILE A 16 4.72 -5.47 -16.99
C ILE A 16 4.82 -5.66 -18.51
N THR A 17 5.32 -4.65 -19.23
CA THR A 17 5.54 -4.70 -20.68
C THR A 17 6.48 -5.85 -21.06
N VAL A 18 7.61 -5.99 -20.37
CA VAL A 18 8.59 -7.07 -20.62
C VAL A 18 7.96 -8.43 -20.38
N ARG A 19 7.23 -8.62 -19.26
CA ARG A 19 6.55 -9.88 -18.94
C ARG A 19 5.47 -10.22 -19.96
N PHE A 20 4.70 -9.22 -20.40
CA PHE A 20 3.65 -9.40 -21.40
C PHE A 20 4.25 -9.85 -22.74
N ASN A 21 5.32 -9.18 -23.19
CA ASN A 21 5.97 -9.48 -24.46
C ASN A 21 6.70 -10.83 -24.46
N SER A 22 7.14 -11.32 -23.29
CA SER A 22 7.81 -12.61 -23.17
C SER A 22 6.87 -13.79 -22.90
N SER A 23 5.58 -13.53 -22.70
CA SER A 23 4.55 -14.54 -22.41
C SER A 23 3.98 -15.16 -23.69
N ASN A 24 3.41 -16.38 -23.57
CA ASN A 24 2.66 -16.99 -24.66
C ASN A 24 1.26 -16.36 -24.82
N GLN A 25 0.55 -16.71 -25.89
CA GLN A 25 -0.74 -16.10 -26.24
C GLN A 25 -1.81 -16.25 -25.15
N GLU A 26 -1.86 -17.40 -24.47
CA GLU A 26 -2.83 -17.66 -23.39
C GLU A 26 -2.52 -16.82 -22.15
N GLN A 27 -1.24 -16.70 -21.80
CA GLN A 27 -0.77 -15.86 -20.70
C GLN A 27 -0.98 -14.37 -20.99
N GLN A 28 -0.73 -13.91 -22.22
CA GLN A 28 -1.04 -12.55 -22.65
C GLN A 28 -2.54 -12.26 -22.51
N HIS A 29 -3.39 -13.19 -22.93
CA HIS A 29 -4.83 -13.04 -22.79
C HIS A 29 -5.25 -12.93 -21.31
N GLN A 30 -4.68 -13.74 -20.42
CA GLN A 30 -4.94 -13.65 -18.98
C GLN A 30 -4.50 -12.29 -18.40
N VAL A 31 -3.33 -11.78 -18.80
CA VAL A 31 -2.86 -10.45 -18.37
C VAL A 31 -3.81 -9.34 -18.84
N LEU A 32 -4.29 -9.40 -20.08
CA LEU A 32 -5.25 -8.42 -20.61
C LEU A 32 -6.58 -8.47 -19.85
N VAL A 33 -7.13 -9.66 -19.59
CA VAL A 33 -8.38 -9.82 -18.83
C VAL A 33 -8.23 -9.23 -17.41
N GLN A 34 -7.09 -9.45 -16.76
CA GLN A 34 -6.81 -8.90 -15.44
C GLN A 34 -6.67 -7.38 -15.47
N LEU A 35 -5.92 -6.83 -16.43
CA LEU A 35 -5.77 -5.38 -16.59
C LEU A 35 -7.10 -4.70 -16.93
N GLU A 36 -7.92 -5.30 -17.79
CA GLU A 36 -9.25 -4.81 -18.09
C GLU A 36 -10.18 -4.85 -16.87
N ALA A 37 -10.14 -5.92 -16.08
CA ALA A 37 -10.95 -6.03 -14.87
C ALA A 37 -10.54 -4.98 -13.82
N ILE A 38 -9.26 -4.63 -13.73
CA ILE A 38 -8.76 -3.55 -12.88
C ILE A 38 -9.19 -2.19 -13.44
N ALA A 39 -8.97 -1.94 -14.73
CA ALA A 39 -9.34 -0.68 -15.38
C ALA A 39 -10.84 -0.40 -15.32
N LYS A 40 -11.69 -1.43 -15.46
CA LYS A 40 -13.15 -1.31 -15.33
C LYS A 40 -13.61 -1.06 -13.89
N LYS A 41 -12.80 -1.39 -12.89
CA LYS A 41 -13.07 -1.15 -11.47
C LYS A 41 -12.48 0.18 -10.96
N GLN A 42 -11.52 0.76 -11.67
CA GLN A 42 -10.97 2.05 -11.32
C GLN A 42 -11.83 3.17 -11.91
N GLU A 43 -12.65 3.80 -11.07
CA GLU A 43 -12.94 5.20 -11.31
C GLU A 43 -11.64 6.01 -11.17
N PRO A 44 -11.40 7.05 -11.98
CA PRO A 44 -10.25 7.92 -11.78
C PRO A 44 -10.32 8.47 -10.35
N ILE A 45 -9.22 8.34 -9.59
CA ILE A 45 -9.09 8.92 -8.25
C ILE A 45 -9.18 10.43 -8.41
N THR A 46 -10.40 10.94 -8.33
CA THR A 46 -10.75 12.36 -8.51
C THR A 46 -11.03 13.01 -7.16
N THR A 47 -11.14 12.21 -6.10
CA THR A 47 -11.28 12.63 -4.71
C THR A 47 -10.48 11.66 -3.83
N HIS A 48 -9.69 12.19 -2.89
CA HIS A 48 -9.07 11.35 -1.86
C HIS A 48 -10.19 10.60 -1.12
N ARG A 49 -10.06 9.28 -0.98
CA ARG A 49 -11.04 8.50 -0.23
C ARG A 49 -11.08 8.95 1.24
N PRO A 50 -12.26 8.89 1.88
CA PRO A 50 -12.38 9.24 3.30
C PRO A 50 -11.38 8.46 4.16
N GLN A 51 -10.78 9.13 5.15
CA GLN A 51 -9.82 8.51 6.06
C GLN A 51 -10.36 7.23 6.68
N GLU A 52 -11.62 7.24 7.12
CA GLU A 52 -12.30 6.08 7.73
C GLU A 52 -12.27 4.85 6.81
N GLU A 53 -12.54 5.03 5.51
CA GLU A 53 -12.53 3.94 4.55
C GLU A 53 -11.12 3.37 4.34
N VAL A 54 -10.12 4.25 4.21
CA VAL A 54 -8.72 3.84 4.04
C VAL A 54 -8.24 3.06 5.27
N LEU A 55 -8.56 3.53 6.48
CA LEU A 55 -8.21 2.83 7.71
C LEU A 55 -8.94 1.48 7.83
N ALA A 56 -10.21 1.39 7.43
CA ALA A 56 -10.95 0.14 7.44
C ALA A 56 -10.34 -0.91 6.49
N ASP A 57 -9.99 -0.52 5.26
CA ASP A 57 -9.35 -1.42 4.29
C ASP A 57 -7.95 -1.85 4.75
N LEU A 58 -7.20 -0.96 5.38
CA LEU A 58 -5.92 -1.30 6.01
C LEU A 58 -6.11 -2.33 7.14
N LYS A 59 -7.10 -2.16 8.03
CA LYS A 59 -7.44 -3.16 9.06
C LYS A 59 -7.77 -4.52 8.45
N GLN A 60 -8.52 -4.52 7.34
CA GLN A 60 -8.86 -5.75 6.62
C GLN A 60 -7.63 -6.40 5.97
N ALA A 61 -6.77 -5.62 5.31
CA ALA A 61 -5.55 -6.12 4.70
C ALA A 61 -4.61 -6.73 5.75
N MET A 62 -4.52 -6.12 6.94
CA MET A 62 -3.72 -6.61 8.07
C MET A 62 -4.21 -7.94 8.68
N GLN A 63 -5.31 -8.53 8.18
CA GLN A 63 -5.64 -9.94 8.46
C GLN A 63 -4.67 -10.91 7.77
N GLY A 64 -3.97 -10.49 6.71
CA GLY A 64 -2.92 -11.26 6.06
C GLY A 64 -1.55 -11.01 6.68
N ASP A 65 -0.75 -12.07 6.88
CA ASP A 65 0.53 -12.01 7.61
C ASP A 65 1.51 -10.95 7.07
N ARG A 66 1.67 -10.86 5.73
CA ARG A 66 2.58 -9.91 5.09
C ARG A 66 2.15 -8.47 5.26
N ALA A 67 0.86 -8.21 5.07
CA ALA A 67 0.28 -6.88 5.23
C ALA A 67 0.28 -6.46 6.70
N ARG A 68 0.01 -7.38 7.63
CA ARG A 68 0.10 -7.14 9.07
C ARG A 68 1.49 -6.63 9.47
N VAL A 69 2.54 -7.35 9.08
CA VAL A 69 3.92 -6.97 9.39
C VAL A 69 4.27 -5.63 8.73
N PHE A 70 3.95 -5.47 7.45
CA PHE A 70 4.29 -4.26 6.71
C PHE A 70 3.60 -3.02 7.31
N PHE A 71 2.27 -3.01 7.38
CA PHE A 71 1.52 -1.85 7.89
C PHE A 71 1.72 -1.63 9.38
N GLY A 72 1.95 -2.70 10.15
CA GLY A 72 2.28 -2.62 11.57
C GLY A 72 3.53 -1.79 11.87
N TYR A 73 4.52 -1.77 10.97
CA TYR A 73 5.72 -0.95 11.10
C TYR A 73 5.64 0.35 10.29
N SER A 74 5.10 0.31 9.07
CA SER A 74 5.11 1.45 8.17
C SER A 74 4.15 2.55 8.63
N PHE A 75 2.96 2.19 9.16
CA PHE A 75 1.98 3.18 9.58
C PHE A 75 2.44 3.99 10.81
N PRO A 76 2.88 3.39 11.94
CA PRO A 76 3.35 4.18 13.09
C PRO A 76 4.55 5.06 12.74
N SER A 77 5.46 4.56 11.91
CA SER A 77 6.59 5.35 11.41
C SER A 77 6.12 6.54 10.57
N TRP A 78 5.14 6.33 9.67
CA TRP A 78 4.56 7.40 8.86
C TRP A 78 3.80 8.43 9.71
N TYR A 79 3.01 7.97 10.69
CA TYR A 79 2.20 8.82 11.56
C TYR A 79 3.10 9.72 12.42
N ARG A 80 4.08 9.15 13.12
CA ARG A 80 4.97 9.88 14.05
C ARG A 80 6.01 10.78 13.37
N ASN A 81 6.62 10.33 12.27
CA ASN A 81 7.84 10.97 11.75
C ASN A 81 7.64 11.90 10.56
N GLY A 82 6.43 11.99 10.01
CA GLY A 82 6.22 12.84 8.83
C GLY A 82 6.90 12.34 7.56
N SER A 83 7.03 13.22 6.57
CA SER A 83 7.62 12.87 5.26
C SER A 83 9.12 12.54 5.29
N ILE A 84 9.81 12.84 6.39
CA ILE A 84 11.28 12.87 6.47
C ILE A 84 11.89 11.45 6.52
N ALA A 85 11.13 10.43 6.96
CA ALA A 85 11.63 9.05 7.10
C ALA A 85 11.06 8.05 6.06
N GLN A 86 10.28 8.50 5.08
CA GLN A 86 9.54 7.63 4.14
C GLN A 86 10.46 6.73 3.27
N VAL A 87 11.72 7.11 3.10
CA VAL A 87 12.69 6.39 2.24
C VAL A 87 13.06 5.00 2.80
N SER A 88 13.05 4.79 4.11
CA SER A 88 13.50 3.52 4.70
C SER A 88 12.46 2.39 4.58
N GLN A 89 11.17 2.73 4.52
CA GLN A 89 10.07 1.75 4.47
C GLN A 89 9.77 1.24 3.05
N LEU A 90 10.24 1.96 2.02
CA LEU A 90 10.08 1.58 0.60
C LEU A 90 10.79 0.28 0.23
N HIS A 91 11.86 -0.09 0.96
CA HIS A 91 12.54 -1.38 0.76
C HIS A 91 11.64 -2.58 1.08
N HIS A 92 10.63 -2.40 1.94
CA HIS A 92 9.67 -3.45 2.30
C HIS A 92 8.42 -3.47 1.40
N TRP A 93 8.24 -2.49 0.52
CA TRP A 93 7.12 -2.43 -0.43
C TRP A 93 7.07 -3.65 -1.35
N ALA A 94 8.23 -4.17 -1.74
CA ALA A 94 8.32 -5.40 -2.54
C ALA A 94 7.75 -6.64 -1.82
N ASN A 95 7.74 -6.63 -0.48
CA ASN A 95 7.24 -7.74 0.35
C ASN A 95 5.71 -7.69 0.54
N LEU A 96 5.05 -6.60 0.13
CA LEU A 96 3.61 -6.48 0.15
C LEU A 96 3.01 -7.09 -1.12
N ASP A 97 1.96 -7.89 -0.96
CA ASP A 97 1.25 -8.50 -2.08
C ASP A 97 0.71 -7.40 -3.01
N MET A 98 0.73 -7.66 -4.33
CA MET A 98 0.32 -6.68 -5.34
C MET A 98 -1.05 -6.08 -5.07
N SER A 99 -1.97 -6.89 -4.50
CA SER A 99 -3.32 -6.46 -4.13
C SER A 99 -3.34 -5.40 -3.03
N ASN A 100 -2.33 -5.30 -2.16
CA ASN A 100 -2.33 -4.38 -1.01
C ASN A 100 -1.46 -3.15 -1.23
N ARG A 101 -0.68 -3.10 -2.32
CA ARG A 101 0.24 -1.98 -2.61
C ARG A 101 -0.47 -0.65 -2.85
N HIS A 102 -1.71 -0.67 -3.33
CA HIS A 102 -2.52 0.53 -3.50
C HIS A 102 -2.87 1.17 -2.14
N LEU A 103 -3.18 0.37 -1.12
CA LEU A 103 -3.49 0.85 0.24
C LEU A 103 -2.32 1.59 0.88
N PHE A 104 -1.08 1.23 0.56
CA PHE A 104 0.09 1.98 1.02
C PHE A 104 0.15 3.39 0.41
N LEU A 105 -0.21 3.54 -0.87
CA LEU A 105 -0.27 4.84 -1.52
C LEU A 105 -1.43 5.69 -0.97
N GLU A 106 -2.58 5.07 -0.71
CA GLU A 106 -3.72 5.74 -0.08
C GLU A 106 -3.39 6.21 1.33
N MET A 107 -2.70 5.37 2.13
CA MET A 107 -2.18 5.75 3.44
C MET A 107 -1.26 6.97 3.36
N LEU A 108 -0.31 6.98 2.41
CA LEU A 108 0.59 8.13 2.23
C LEU A 108 -0.21 9.39 1.85
N GLY A 109 -1.18 9.23 0.95
CA GLY A 109 -2.05 10.28 0.43
C GLY A 109 -3.09 10.80 1.42
N LEU A 110 -3.25 10.17 2.60
CA LEU A 110 -4.05 10.76 3.67
C LEU A 110 -3.54 12.18 3.94
N ARG A 111 -2.22 12.39 4.11
CA ARG A 111 -1.59 13.69 4.40
C ARG A 111 -1.97 14.82 3.44
N ASP A 112 -2.25 14.49 2.19
CA ASP A 112 -2.55 15.47 1.15
C ASP A 112 -4.04 15.92 1.17
N SER A 113 -4.90 15.21 1.90
CA SER A 113 -6.33 15.56 2.06
C SER A 113 -6.59 16.76 2.98
N GLY A 114 -5.58 17.20 3.75
CA GLY A 114 -5.63 18.40 4.60
C GLY A 114 -6.58 18.35 5.80
N HIS A 115 -7.34 17.26 6.00
CA HIS A 115 -8.29 17.08 7.10
C HIS A 115 -8.07 15.71 7.77
N PHE A 116 -7.21 15.69 8.80
CA PHE A 116 -6.98 14.49 9.62
C PHE A 116 -7.93 14.46 10.80
N ASP A 117 -8.61 13.34 10.95
CA ASP A 117 -9.09 12.94 12.26
C ASP A 117 -7.92 12.28 13.00
N ASP A 118 -7.22 13.09 13.80
CA ASP A 118 -6.01 12.68 14.50
C ASP A 118 -6.29 11.61 15.58
N GLU A 119 -7.52 11.57 16.11
CA GLU A 119 -7.96 10.55 17.07
C GLU A 119 -8.06 9.20 16.37
N ALA A 120 -8.72 9.13 15.21
CA ALA A 120 -8.82 7.90 14.43
C ALA A 120 -7.46 7.39 13.91
N LEU A 121 -6.53 8.30 13.56
CA LEU A 121 -5.15 7.91 13.21
C LEU A 121 -4.39 7.36 14.42
N TYR A 122 -4.55 7.97 15.59
CA TYR A 122 -3.94 7.50 16.83
C TYR A 122 -4.47 6.12 17.24
N GLU A 123 -5.77 5.89 17.15
CA GLU A 123 -6.38 4.57 17.41
C GLU A 123 -5.85 3.51 16.45
N PHE A 124 -5.73 3.85 15.16
CA PHE A 124 -5.17 2.93 14.18
C PHE A 124 -3.68 2.67 14.43
N GLU A 125 -2.91 3.64 14.93
CA GLU A 125 -1.54 3.40 15.39
C GLU A 125 -1.50 2.35 16.50
N GLN A 126 -2.37 2.47 17.52
CA GLN A 126 -2.42 1.48 18.61
C GLN A 126 -2.76 0.08 18.08
N PHE A 127 -3.69 0.00 17.13
CA PHE A 127 -3.99 -1.25 16.42
C PHE A 127 -2.73 -1.82 15.74
N CYS A 128 -2.01 -1.01 14.97
CA CYS A 128 -0.78 -1.44 14.29
C CYS A 128 0.28 -1.98 15.27
N LEU A 129 0.53 -1.26 16.37
CA LEU A 129 1.51 -1.66 17.37
C LEU A 129 1.12 -2.95 18.08
N SER A 130 -0.16 -3.12 18.41
CA SER A 130 -0.65 -4.37 19.01
C SER A 130 -0.51 -5.57 18.07
N ALA A 131 -0.72 -5.37 16.77
CA ALA A 131 -0.66 -6.42 15.75
C ALA A 131 0.75 -6.99 15.53
N VAL A 132 1.80 -6.23 15.85
CA VAL A 132 3.22 -6.66 15.73
C VAL A 132 3.93 -6.83 17.08
N GLY A 133 3.44 -6.19 18.14
CA GLY A 133 3.98 -6.29 19.50
C GLY A 133 3.46 -7.51 20.29
N GLY A 134 2.36 -8.12 19.87
CA GLY A 134 1.82 -9.34 20.48
C GLY A 134 2.69 -10.59 20.33
N SER A 135 3.75 -10.56 19.51
CA SER A 135 4.67 -11.69 19.29
C SER A 135 5.87 -11.75 20.26
N GLU A 136 6.04 -10.79 21.17
CA GLU A 136 7.13 -10.80 22.16
C GLU A 136 6.73 -11.39 23.54
N HIS A 137 5.54 -11.98 23.68
CA HIS A 137 5.11 -12.64 24.93
C HIS A 137 4.94 -14.17 24.85
N ASP A 138 5.25 -14.79 23.71
CA ASP A 138 5.13 -16.25 23.51
C ASP A 138 6.48 -16.96 23.32
N ILE A 139 7.54 -16.49 24.00
CA ILE A 139 8.77 -17.29 24.18
C ILE A 139 9.03 -17.41 25.68
N ALA A 140 8.42 -18.45 26.26
CA ALA A 140 8.81 -19.03 27.55
C ALA A 140 10.02 -19.96 27.39
#